data_AF-A0A0R3VSB3-F1
#
_entry.id   AF-A0A0R3VSB3-F1
#
_cell.length_a   1.000
_cell.length_b   1.000
_cell.length_c   1.000
_cell.angle_alpha   90.00
_cell.angle_beta   90.00
_cell.angle_gamma   90.00
#
_symmetry.space_group_name_H-M   'P 1'
#
loop_
_entity.id
_entity.type
_entity.pdbx_description
1 polymer ?
#
loop_
_entity_poly.entity_id
_entity_poly.type
_entity_poly.pdbx_seq_one_letter_code
_entity_poly.pdbx_strand_id
1 'polypeptide(L)'
;MGDAGAFANPRNRVSPPEKGSFPLDHMGVCKGMRDKWISCMKTNAWDSGKCRSESAAYLRCRIANNLMSPEEVSKLGFNDAEWDQAGVIYSEK
;
A
#
# COMPACT_ATOMS: atom_id res chain seq x y z
N MET A 1 24.67 -30.42 33.95
CA MET A 1 25.18 -29.39 33.02
C MET A 1 24.57 -29.69 31.65
N GLY A 2 23.70 -28.81 31.14
CA GLY A 2 22.89 -29.04 29.93
C GLY A 2 23.50 -28.41 28.66
N ASP A 3 23.37 -29.13 27.57
CA ASP A 3 23.99 -28.98 26.25
C ASP A 3 23.53 -27.71 25.50
N ALA A 4 24.47 -26.87 25.06
CA ALA A 4 24.21 -25.66 24.29
C ALA A 4 24.19 -25.97 22.78
N GLY A 5 23.02 -26.41 22.29
CA GLY A 5 22.76 -26.58 20.86
C GLY A 5 22.86 -25.26 20.10
N ALA A 6 23.90 -25.15 19.26
CA ALA A 6 24.13 -24.03 18.37
C ALA A 6 23.05 -23.94 17.28
N PHE A 7 22.29 -22.85 17.24
CA PHE A 7 21.39 -22.52 16.15
C PHE A 7 22.20 -22.11 14.91
N ALA A 8 22.58 -23.08 14.08
CA ALA A 8 23.11 -22.81 12.76
C ALA A 8 21.98 -22.25 11.88
N ASN A 9 22.06 -20.97 11.53
CA ASN A 9 21.11 -20.29 10.65
C ASN A 9 21.43 -20.65 9.18
N PRO A 10 20.66 -21.54 8.51
CA PRO A 10 20.86 -21.75 7.07
C PRO A 10 20.56 -20.41 6.38
N ARG A 11 21.49 -19.95 5.54
CA ARG A 11 21.25 -18.81 4.65
C ARG A 11 20.05 -19.14 3.76
N ASN A 12 18.86 -18.76 4.21
CA ASN A 12 17.63 -18.94 3.49
C ASN A 12 17.79 -18.13 2.20
N ARG A 13 17.91 -18.81 1.05
CA ARG A 13 17.79 -18.14 -0.24
C ARG A 13 16.34 -17.70 -0.33
N VAL A 14 16.06 -16.49 0.13
CA VAL A 14 14.73 -15.92 0.08
C VAL A 14 14.41 -15.72 -1.40
N SER A 15 13.51 -16.53 -1.93
CA SER A 15 12.95 -16.26 -3.25
C SER A 15 12.37 -14.85 -3.23
N PRO A 16 12.66 -14.01 -4.25
CA PRO A 16 12.02 -12.71 -4.36
C PRO A 16 10.51 -12.87 -4.19
N PRO A 17 9.83 -11.96 -3.46
CA PRO A 17 8.38 -11.97 -3.39
C PRO A 17 7.82 -11.99 -4.81
N GLU A 18 6.75 -12.74 -5.06
CA GLU A 18 6.13 -12.80 -6.39
C GLU A 18 5.71 -11.41 -6.90
N LYS A 19 5.42 -10.48 -5.99
CA LYS A 19 5.07 -9.08 -6.29
C LYS A 19 6.27 -8.11 -6.25
N GLY A 20 7.50 -8.62 -6.07
CA GLY A 20 8.72 -7.83 -5.86
C GLY A 20 8.75 -7.08 -4.54
N SER A 21 9.89 -6.48 -4.19
CA SER A 21 9.93 -5.45 -3.14
C SER A 21 9.13 -4.26 -3.64
N PHE A 22 8.09 -3.87 -2.88
CA PHE A 22 7.21 -2.76 -3.20
C PHE A 22 8.03 -1.52 -3.63
N PRO A 23 7.92 -1.05 -4.88
CA PRO A 23 8.74 0.05 -5.37
C PRO A 23 8.49 1.26 -4.48
N LEU A 24 9.50 1.69 -3.72
CA LEU A 24 9.39 2.92 -2.94
C LEU A 24 9.10 4.05 -3.94
N ASP A 25 8.09 4.87 -3.65
CA ASP A 25 7.77 6.06 -4.47
C ASP A 25 8.89 7.10 -4.27
N HIS A 26 10.04 6.85 -4.88
CA HIS A 26 11.28 7.63 -4.70
C HIS A 26 11.11 9.07 -5.18
N MET A 27 10.35 9.26 -6.26
CA MET A 27 10.08 10.58 -6.82
C MET A 27 8.87 11.27 -6.16
N GLY A 28 8.18 10.59 -5.22
CA GLY A 28 7.05 11.16 -4.51
C GLY A 28 5.87 11.52 -5.41
N VAL A 29 5.70 10.80 -6.52
CA VAL A 29 4.68 11.12 -7.54
C VAL A 29 3.27 11.04 -6.94
N CYS A 30 3.07 10.17 -5.96
CA CYS A 30 1.79 9.96 -5.28
C CYS A 30 1.75 10.56 -3.86
N LYS A 31 2.73 11.42 -3.52
CA LYS A 31 2.84 12.08 -2.22
C LYS A 31 1.59 12.89 -1.85
N GLY A 32 0.99 13.61 -2.79
CA GLY A 32 -0.22 14.40 -2.53
C GLY A 32 -1.39 13.54 -2.03
N MET A 33 -1.63 12.39 -2.67
CA MET A 33 -2.70 11.46 -2.26
C MET A 33 -2.38 10.76 -0.94
N ARG A 34 -1.10 10.40 -0.74
CA ARG A 34 -0.62 9.86 0.52
C ARG A 34 -0.88 10.84 1.67
N ASP A 35 -0.58 12.12 1.48
CA ASP A 35 -0.73 13.13 2.50
C ASP A 35 -2.22 13.38 2.82
N LYS A 36 -3.11 13.37 1.81
CA LYS A 36 -4.57 13.37 2.02
C LYS A 36 -5.02 12.17 2.88
N TRP A 37 -4.54 10.96 2.54
CA TRP A 37 -4.87 9.75 3.31
C TRP A 37 -4.35 9.82 4.76
N ILE A 38 -3.10 10.25 4.96
CA ILE A 38 -2.52 10.44 6.30
C ILE A 38 -3.29 11.51 7.08
N SER A 39 -3.72 12.59 6.42
CA SER A 39 -4.55 13.62 7.06
C SER A 39 -5.88 13.03 7.53
N CYS A 40 -6.54 12.22 6.70
CA CYS A 40 -7.76 11.53 7.09
C CYS A 40 -7.52 10.61 8.29
N MET A 41 -6.44 9.81 8.28
CA MET A 41 -6.09 8.94 9.40
C MET A 41 -5.87 9.73 10.68
N LYS A 42 -5.15 10.86 10.61
CA LYS A 42 -4.91 11.72 11.78
C LYS A 42 -6.22 12.26 12.38
N THR A 43 -7.15 12.71 11.53
CA THR A 43 -8.46 13.21 11.97
C THR A 43 -9.34 12.11 12.57
N ASN A 44 -9.20 10.87 12.08
CA ASN A 44 -10.02 9.73 12.48
C ASN A 44 -9.33 8.79 13.48
N ALA A 45 -8.36 9.28 14.25
CA ALA A 45 -7.64 8.48 15.25
C ALA A 45 -7.01 7.17 14.71
N TRP A 46 -6.46 7.25 13.49
CA TRP A 46 -5.85 6.14 12.76
C TRP A 46 -6.80 5.00 12.36
N ASP A 47 -8.10 5.29 12.31
CA ASP A 47 -9.10 4.38 11.75
C ASP A 47 -9.00 4.35 10.22
N SER A 48 -8.45 3.26 9.69
CA SER A 48 -8.33 3.03 8.25
C SER A 48 -9.67 2.78 7.56
N GLY A 49 -10.69 2.33 8.29
CA GLY A 49 -12.03 2.06 7.76
C GLY A 49 -12.77 3.32 7.35
N LYS A 50 -12.46 4.45 7.97
CA LYS A 50 -13.05 5.76 7.62
C LYS A 50 -12.35 6.45 6.45
N CYS A 51 -11.13 6.04 6.14
CA CYS A 51 -10.25 6.67 5.15
C CYS A 51 -10.02 5.80 3.91
N ARG A 52 -11.02 5.00 3.58
CA ARG A 52 -10.95 3.98 2.53
C ARG A 52 -10.85 4.62 1.16
N SER A 53 -11.64 5.65 0.89
CA SER A 53 -11.63 6.40 -0.36
C SER A 53 -10.28 7.06 -0.63
N GLU A 54 -9.64 7.66 0.38
CA GLU A 54 -8.32 8.29 0.26
C GLU A 54 -7.21 7.25 0.08
N SER A 55 -7.30 6.12 0.78
CA SER A 55 -6.34 5.02 0.60
C SER A 55 -6.44 4.39 -0.80
N ALA A 56 -7.66 4.23 -1.32
CA ALA A 56 -7.91 3.79 -2.68
C ALA A 56 -7.36 4.79 -3.71
N ALA A 57 -7.52 6.10 -3.49
CA ALA A 57 -6.95 7.14 -4.37
C ALA A 57 -5.42 7.10 -4.41
N TYR A 58 -4.79 6.83 -3.26
CA TYR A 58 -3.34 6.66 -3.18
C TYR A 58 -2.87 5.43 -3.96
N LEU A 59 -3.55 4.28 -3.81
CA LEU A 59 -3.21 3.07 -4.56
C LEU A 59 -3.45 3.22 -6.06
N ARG A 60 -4.55 3.88 -6.44
CA ARG A 60 -4.87 4.20 -7.84
C ARG A 60 -3.76 5.02 -8.49
N CYS A 61 -3.22 6.01 -7.78
CA CYS A 61 -2.08 6.78 -8.25
C CYS A 61 -0.85 5.89 -8.52
N ARG A 62 -0.58 4.91 -7.64
CA ARG A 62 0.57 4.01 -7.82
C ARG A 62 0.41 3.09 -9.01
N ILE A 63 -0.79 2.57 -9.24
CA ILE A 63 -1.10 1.75 -10.42
C ILE A 63 -0.94 2.60 -11.70
N ALA A 64 -1.50 3.81 -11.71
CA ALA A 64 -1.42 4.72 -12.87
C ALA A 64 0.02 5.13 -13.22
N ASN A 65 0.91 5.22 -12.23
CA ASN A 65 2.32 5.56 -12.41
C ASN A 65 3.23 4.33 -12.52
N ASN A 66 2.66 3.14 -12.71
CA ASN A 66 3.41 1.88 -12.82
C ASN A 66 4.34 1.59 -11.62
N LEU A 67 3.99 2.14 -10.44
CA LEU A 67 4.63 1.89 -9.15
C LEU A 67 4.04 0.66 -8.44
N MET A 68 2.96 0.10 -8.98
CA MET A 68 2.30 -1.11 -8.53
C MET A 68 1.65 -1.81 -9.72
N SER A 69 1.69 -3.14 -9.75
CA SER A 69 1.00 -3.91 -10.78
C SER A 69 -0.51 -3.69 -10.70
N PRO A 70 -1.22 -3.59 -11.85
CA PRO A 70 -2.68 -3.53 -11.84
C PRO A 70 -3.24 -4.83 -11.29
N GLU A 71 -4.03 -4.73 -10.22
CA GLU A 71 -4.81 -5.83 -9.65
C GLU A 71 -6.29 -5.44 -9.62
N GLU A 72 -7.17 -6.43 -9.52
CA GLU A 72 -8.61 -6.21 -9.38
C GLU A 72 -8.92 -5.50 -8.06
N VAL A 73 -9.86 -4.55 -8.10
CA VAL A 73 -10.27 -3.71 -6.97
C VAL A 73 -10.67 -4.56 -5.75
N SER A 74 -11.38 -5.68 -5.99
CA SER A 74 -11.78 -6.61 -4.93
C SER A 74 -10.59 -7.31 -4.26
N LYS A 75 -9.48 -7.56 -4.98
CA LYS A 75 -8.24 -8.14 -4.42
C LYS A 75 -7.45 -7.14 -3.59
N LEU A 76 -7.55 -5.86 -3.94
CA LEU A 76 -7.04 -4.75 -3.13
C LEU A 76 -7.92 -4.51 -1.90
N GLY A 77 -9.07 -5.19 -1.82
CA GLY A 77 -9.99 -5.13 -0.71
C GLY A 77 -10.78 -3.84 -0.68
N PHE A 78 -11.14 -3.26 -1.84
CA PHE A 78 -12.06 -2.12 -1.95
C PHE A 78 -13.33 -2.52 -2.70
N ASN A 79 -14.40 -1.76 -2.47
CA ASN A 79 -15.64 -1.85 -3.23
C ASN A 79 -15.61 -0.88 -4.43
N ASP A 80 -16.43 -1.14 -5.45
CA ASP A 80 -16.50 -0.29 -6.65
C ASP A 80 -16.85 1.17 -6.32
N ALA A 81 -17.77 1.39 -5.37
CA ALA A 81 -18.12 2.75 -4.93
C ALA A 81 -16.93 3.50 -4.29
N GLU A 82 -16.11 2.81 -3.48
CA GLU A 82 -14.90 3.39 -2.88
C GLU A 82 -13.85 3.70 -3.97
N TRP A 83 -13.77 2.85 -5.00
CA TRP A 83 -12.84 2.98 -6.12
C TRP A 83 -13.21 4.09 -7.11
N ASP A 84 -14.50 4.30 -7.32
CA ASP A 84 -15.01 5.41 -8.14
C ASP A 84 -14.78 6.74 -7.43
N GLN A 85 -15.04 6.80 -6.12
CA GLN A 85 -14.76 8.00 -5.32
C GLN A 85 -13.25 8.30 -5.25
N ALA A 86 -12.41 7.27 -5.22
CA ALA A 86 -10.97 7.41 -5.37
C ALA A 86 -10.57 8.01 -6.73
N GLY A 87 -11.31 7.72 -7.80
CA GLY A 87 -11.13 8.35 -9.11
C GLY A 87 -11.36 9.87 -9.08
N VAL A 88 -12.40 10.31 -8.36
CA VAL A 88 -12.70 11.74 -8.17
C VAL A 88 -11.58 12.43 -7.39
N ILE A 89 -11.18 11.85 -6.24
CA ILE A 89 -10.09 12.38 -5.40
C ILE A 89 -8.76 12.42 -6.17
N TYR A 90 -8.54 11.43 -7.04
CA TYR A 90 -7.37 11.36 -7.90
C TYR A 90 -7.36 12.42 -9.01
N SER A 91 -8.51 12.78 -9.57
CA SER A 91 -8.62 13.82 -10.61
C SER A 91 -8.42 15.24 -10.07
N GLU A 92 -8.64 15.48 -8.78
CA GLU A 92 -8.32 16.73 -8.07
C GLU A 92 -6.83 16.83 -7.68
N LYS A 93 -5.93 16.24 -8.47
CA LYS A 93 -4.47 16.25 -8.25
C LYS A 93 -3.83 17.50 -8.83
#